data_AF-A0A9D2EG02-F1
#
_entry.id   AF-A0A9D2EG02-F1
#
_cell.length_a   1.000
_cell.length_b   1.000
_cell.length_c   1.000
_cell.angle_alpha   90.00
_cell.angle_beta   90.00
_cell.angle_gamma   90.00
#
_symmetry.space_group_name_H-M   'P 1'
#
loop_
_entity.id
_entity.type
_entity.pdbx_description
1 polymer ?
#
loop_
_entity_poly.entity_id
_entity_poly.type
_entity_poly.pdbx_seq_one_letter_code
_entity_poly.pdbx_strand_id
1 'polypeptide(L)'
;MHEPAREWLEASLNGTTRVGLPWWSRAAFVRIATNARAYPDPLTPAEAALQVAEWLDAPRAWLAEPTANFQQVFLDLVRRHSVRGPLVTDVQLAALAIDHGVAVASSDADFARFREVTWFNPLDSHG
;
A
#
# COMPACT_ATOMS: atom_id res chain seq x y z
N MET A 1 -9.63 -11.02 7.83
CA MET A 1 -8.67 -10.31 6.95
C MET A 1 -7.47 -9.80 7.73
N HIS A 2 -7.65 -9.18 8.90
CA HIS A 2 -6.53 -8.59 9.66
C HIS A 2 -5.40 -9.57 9.96
N GLU A 3 -5.70 -10.73 10.55
CA GLU A 3 -4.66 -11.68 10.96
C GLU A 3 -3.83 -12.21 9.79
N PRO A 4 -4.42 -12.72 8.69
CA PRO A 4 -3.63 -13.14 7.54
C PRO A 4 -2.81 -12.01 6.90
N ALA A 5 -3.31 -10.77 6.92
CA ALA A 5 -2.56 -9.62 6.40
C ALA A 5 -1.37 -9.25 7.29
N ARG A 6 -1.55 -9.36 8.63
CA ARG A 6 -0.49 -9.16 9.63
C ARG A 6 0.62 -10.19 9.44
N GLU A 7 0.26 -11.47 9.38
CA GLU A 7 1.21 -12.57 9.16
C GLU A 7 2.01 -12.40 7.86
N TRP A 8 1.33 -12.06 6.76
CA TRP A 8 2.00 -11.82 5.47
C TRP A 8 2.97 -10.63 5.53
N LEU A 9 2.56 -9.52 6.16
CA LEU A 9 3.38 -8.32 6.25
C LEU A 9 4.62 -8.58 7.12
N GLU A 10 4.44 -9.21 8.28
CA GLU A 10 5.53 -9.61 9.17
C GLU A 10 6.52 -10.54 8.47
N ALA A 11 6.04 -11.56 7.77
CA ALA A 11 6.89 -12.46 7.00
C ALA A 11 7.65 -11.72 5.89
N SER A 12 7.00 -10.80 5.19
CA SER A 12 7.60 -10.03 4.10
C SER A 12 8.68 -9.06 4.60
N LEU A 13 8.43 -8.36 5.71
CA LEU A 13 9.38 -7.42 6.31
C LEU A 13 10.62 -8.11 6.91
N ASN A 14 10.49 -9.39 7.29
CA ASN A 14 11.59 -10.22 7.79
C ASN A 14 12.21 -11.14 6.71
N GLY A 15 11.66 -11.15 5.51
CA GLY A 15 12.06 -12.05 4.42
C GLY A 15 13.33 -11.61 3.69
N THR A 16 13.40 -11.95 2.40
CA THR A 16 14.55 -11.63 1.53
C THR A 16 14.28 -10.52 0.53
N THR A 17 13.02 -10.31 0.17
CA THR A 17 12.58 -9.28 -0.79
C THR A 17 12.27 -7.97 -0.07
N ARG A 18 12.64 -6.83 -0.66
CA ARG A 18 12.27 -5.51 -0.11
C ARG A 18 10.77 -5.26 -0.27
N VAL A 19 10.18 -4.61 0.73
CA VAL A 19 8.77 -4.21 0.74
C VAL A 19 8.68 -2.69 0.70
N GLY A 20 8.08 -2.16 -0.36
CA GLY A 20 7.78 -0.74 -0.46
C GLY A 20 6.65 -0.35 0.49
N LEU A 21 6.87 0.68 1.31
CA LEU A 21 5.88 1.29 2.20
C LEU A 21 5.59 2.74 1.79
N PRO A 22 4.72 2.97 0.79
CA PRO A 22 4.42 4.30 0.28
C PRO A 22 3.86 5.21 1.37
N TRP A 23 4.12 6.52 1.26
CA TRP A 23 3.55 7.51 2.18
C TRP A 23 2.02 7.40 2.28
N TRP A 24 1.33 7.20 1.14
CA TRP A 24 -0.13 7.09 1.09
C TRP A 24 -0.68 5.91 1.90
N SER A 25 -0.03 4.75 1.84
CA SER A 25 -0.45 3.56 2.60
C SER A 25 -0.23 3.76 4.11
N ARG A 26 0.90 4.36 4.50
CA ARG A 26 1.20 4.68 5.91
C ARG A 26 0.21 5.71 6.48
N ALA A 27 -0.06 6.77 5.73
CA ALA A 27 -1.05 7.78 6.12
C ALA A 27 -2.47 7.21 6.19
N ALA A 28 -2.84 6.33 5.25
CA ALA A 28 -4.12 5.64 5.28
C ALA A 28 -4.25 4.73 6.51
N PHE A 29 -3.20 3.99 6.87
CA PHE A 29 -3.17 3.18 8.09
C PHE A 29 -3.44 4.05 9.32
N VAL A 30 -2.68 5.13 9.54
CA VAL A 30 -2.89 6.02 10.70
C VAL A 30 -4.31 6.56 10.72
N ARG A 31 -4.84 7.03 9.57
CA ARG A 31 -6.21 7.55 9.46
C ARG A 31 -7.27 6.50 9.81
N ILE A 32 -7.09 5.25 9.40
CA ILE A 32 -8.08 4.19 9.58
C ILE A 32 -7.98 3.60 10.99
N ALA A 33 -6.79 3.24 11.44
CA ALA A 33 -6.55 2.58 12.72
C ALA A 33 -6.93 3.44 13.93
N THR A 34 -6.89 4.77 13.78
CA THR A 34 -7.25 5.72 14.85
C THR A 34 -8.71 6.20 14.77
N ASN A 35 -9.51 5.68 13.83
CA ASN A 35 -10.87 6.14 13.63
C ASN A 35 -11.86 5.46 14.59
N ALA A 36 -12.24 6.17 15.64
CA ALA A 36 -13.23 5.73 16.63
C ALA A 36 -14.64 5.47 16.08
N ARG A 37 -14.97 5.91 14.86
CA ARG A 37 -16.24 5.55 14.21
C ARG A 37 -16.16 4.21 13.47
N ALA A 38 -14.95 3.79 13.10
CA ALA A 38 -14.72 2.56 12.35
C ALA A 38 -14.42 1.37 13.27
N TYR A 39 -13.84 1.62 14.46
CA TYR A 39 -13.43 0.58 15.39
C TYR A 39 -13.93 0.85 16.82
N PRO A 40 -14.37 -0.19 17.55
CA PRO A 40 -14.81 -0.06 18.94
C PRO A 40 -13.64 0.28 19.89
N ASP A 41 -12.42 -0.13 19.54
CA ASP A 41 -11.19 0.15 20.26
C ASP A 41 -10.11 0.58 19.25
N PRO A 42 -10.12 1.85 18.79
CA PRO A 42 -9.14 2.34 17.84
C PRO A 42 -7.78 2.52 18.52
N LEU A 43 -6.70 2.37 17.74
CA LEU A 43 -5.38 2.78 18.21
C LEU A 43 -5.38 4.27 18.56
N THR A 44 -4.61 4.63 19.57
CA THR A 44 -4.22 6.02 19.80
C THR A 44 -3.31 6.50 18.67
N PRO A 45 -3.21 7.82 18.42
CA PRO A 45 -2.25 8.36 17.46
C PRO A 45 -0.80 7.95 17.76
N ALA A 46 -0.44 7.78 19.04
CA ALA A 46 0.89 7.36 19.45
C ALA A 46 1.18 5.90 19.09
N GLU A 47 0.24 4.99 19.32
CA GLU A 47 0.36 3.58 18.95
C GLU A 47 0.44 3.42 17.42
N ALA A 48 -0.40 4.14 16.68
CA ALA A 48 -0.34 4.11 15.21
C ALA A 48 0.98 4.66 14.66
N ALA A 49 1.52 5.72 15.27
CA ALA A 49 2.82 6.28 14.88
C ALA A 49 3.97 5.32 15.21
N LEU A 50 3.94 4.67 16.38
CA LEU A 50 4.91 3.65 16.77
C LEU A 50 4.89 2.48 15.79
N GLN A 51 3.70 1.98 15.44
CA GLN A 51 3.57 0.88 14.50
C GLN A 51 4.18 1.21 13.12
N VAL A 52 3.97 2.43 12.62
CA VAL A 52 4.57 2.87 11.35
C VAL A 52 6.09 2.97 11.46
N ALA A 53 6.62 3.44 12.59
CA ALA A 53 8.06 3.50 12.82
C ALA A 53 8.68 2.09 12.83
N GLU A 54 8.06 1.13 13.52
CA GLU A 54 8.50 -0.27 13.55
C GLU A 54 8.54 -0.90 12.16
N TRP A 55 7.53 -0.64 11.31
CA TRP A 55 7.55 -1.12 9.94
C TRP A 55 8.68 -0.51 9.11
N LEU A 56 9.02 0.75 9.34
CA LEU A 56 10.09 1.44 8.61
C LEU A 56 11.49 1.04 9.08
N ASP A 57 11.64 0.63 10.33
CA ASP A 57 12.89 0.12 10.91
C ASP A 57 13.16 -1.34 10.52
N ALA A 58 12.18 -2.05 9.96
CA ALA A 58 12.34 -3.44 9.56
C ALA A 58 13.41 -3.59 8.44
N PRO A 59 14.22 -4.67 8.44
CA PRO A 59 15.36 -4.82 7.54
C PRO A 59 15.03 -4.77 6.04
N ARG A 60 13.79 -5.15 5.68
CA ARG A 60 13.32 -5.18 4.29
C ARG A 60 12.45 -3.99 3.92
N ALA A 61 12.22 -3.07 4.84
CA ALA A 61 11.43 -1.89 4.57
C ALA A 61 12.11 -0.99 3.54
N TRP A 62 11.28 -0.37 2.70
CA TRP A 62 11.71 0.63 1.76
C TRP A 62 10.72 1.79 1.76
N LEU A 63 11.21 3.00 2.03
CA LEU A 63 10.48 4.22 1.73
C LEU A 63 10.38 4.40 0.22
N ALA A 64 9.30 3.86 -0.35
CA ALA A 64 8.99 4.00 -1.76
C ALA A 64 8.49 5.42 -2.03
N GLU A 65 9.40 6.27 -2.50
CA GLU A 65 9.13 7.65 -2.88
C GLU A 65 9.00 7.77 -4.41
N PRO A 66 8.14 8.67 -4.92
CA PRO A 66 8.06 8.98 -6.35
C PRO A 66 9.41 9.32 -6.98
N THR A 67 9.72 8.76 -8.14
CA THR A 67 10.82 9.24 -8.99
C THR A 67 10.36 10.41 -9.87
N ALA A 68 11.28 10.93 -10.69
CA ALA A 68 10.95 11.96 -11.69
C ALA A 68 9.89 11.51 -12.71
N ASN A 69 9.72 10.20 -12.94
CA ASN A 69 8.77 9.68 -13.92
C ASN A 69 7.35 9.53 -13.35
N PHE A 70 7.20 9.48 -12.02
CA PHE A 70 5.93 9.21 -11.35
C PHE A 70 4.79 10.10 -11.84
N GLN A 71 5.03 11.41 -11.96
CA GLN A 71 3.99 12.36 -12.35
C GLN A 71 3.41 12.04 -13.73
N GLN A 72 4.27 11.67 -14.69
CA GLN A 72 3.83 11.29 -16.02
C GLN A 72 3.00 10.01 -15.97
N VAL A 73 3.49 8.98 -15.28
CA VAL A 73 2.79 7.69 -15.13
C VAL A 73 1.42 7.87 -14.47
N PHE A 74 1.37 8.62 -13.37
CA PHE A 74 0.13 8.91 -12.65
C PHE A 74 -0.90 9.63 -13.53
N LEU A 75 -0.53 10.72 -14.18
CA LEU A 75 -1.45 11.48 -15.02
C LEU A 75 -1.92 10.68 -16.24
N ASP A 76 -1.06 9.83 -16.78
CA ASP A 76 -1.41 8.92 -17.87
C ASP A 76 -2.45 7.89 -17.43
N LEU A 77 -2.24 7.21 -16.30
CA LEU A 77 -3.22 6.25 -15.78
C LEU A 77 -4.55 6.93 -15.45
N VAL A 78 -4.52 8.14 -14.86
CA VAL A 78 -5.73 8.92 -14.58
C VAL A 78 -6.56 9.15 -15.84
N ARG A 79 -5.92 9.56 -16.94
CA ARG A 79 -6.59 9.81 -18.23
C ARG A 79 -7.09 8.52 -18.86
N ARG A 80 -6.23 7.50 -18.97
CA ARG A 80 -6.55 6.23 -19.64
C ARG A 80 -7.71 5.51 -18.96
N HIS A 81 -7.72 5.48 -17.64
CA HIS A 81 -8.70 4.75 -16.85
C HIS A 81 -9.84 5.61 -16.33
N SER A 82 -9.93 6.86 -16.80
CA SER A 82 -10.93 7.87 -16.41
C SER A 82 -11.12 7.94 -14.89
N VAL A 83 -10.01 7.95 -14.15
CA VAL A 83 -10.00 7.87 -12.69
C VAL A 83 -10.65 9.11 -12.08
N ARG A 84 -11.50 8.91 -11.08
CA ARG A 84 -12.20 9.97 -10.36
C ARG A 84 -12.39 9.61 -8.89
N GLY A 85 -12.43 10.64 -8.03
CA GLY A 85 -12.86 10.52 -6.64
C GLY A 85 -12.01 9.52 -5.83
N PRO A 86 -12.63 8.55 -5.13
CA PRO A 86 -11.91 7.61 -4.26
C PRO A 86 -10.78 6.83 -4.94
N LEU A 87 -10.90 6.54 -6.24
CA LEU A 87 -9.92 5.77 -7.01
C LEU A 87 -8.56 6.48 -7.20
N VAL A 88 -8.45 7.76 -6.81
CA VAL A 88 -7.20 8.53 -6.94
C VAL A 88 -6.10 7.92 -6.08
N THR A 89 -6.41 7.37 -4.90
CA THR A 89 -5.38 6.72 -4.07
C THR A 89 -4.88 5.42 -4.71
N ASP A 90 -5.76 4.62 -5.30
CA ASP A 90 -5.35 3.37 -5.95
C ASP A 90 -4.49 3.63 -7.17
N VAL A 91 -4.82 4.65 -7.98
CA VAL A 91 -3.98 5.01 -9.12
C VAL A 91 -2.65 5.64 -8.70
N GLN A 92 -2.56 6.31 -7.54
CA GLN A 92 -1.27 6.74 -6.97
C GLN A 92 -0.39 5.54 -6.64
N LEU A 93 -0.95 4.51 -5.99
CA LEU A 93 -0.21 3.29 -5.64
C LEU A 93 0.19 2.49 -6.89
N ALA A 94 -0.72 2.35 -7.87
CA ALA A 94 -0.44 1.70 -9.14
C ALA A 94 0.66 2.45 -9.92
N ALA A 95 0.59 3.78 -9.98
CA ALA A 95 1.61 4.61 -10.63
C ALA A 95 2.97 4.46 -9.96
N LEU A 96 3.02 4.44 -8.63
CA LEU A 96 4.27 4.27 -7.88
C LEU A 96 4.88 2.88 -8.14
N ALA A 97 4.05 1.84 -8.17
CA ALA A 97 4.50 0.49 -8.47
C ALA A 97 5.08 0.39 -9.89
N ILE A 98 4.44 1.01 -10.89
CA ILE A 98 4.95 1.09 -12.26
C ILE A 98 6.25 1.91 -12.33
N ASP A 99 6.30 3.06 -11.64
CA ASP A 99 7.46 3.95 -11.58
C ASP A 99 8.72 3.23 -11.08
N HIS A 100 8.55 2.29 -10.16
CA HIS A 100 9.63 1.47 -9.60
C HIS A 100 9.77 0.07 -10.23
N GLY A 101 8.89 -0.31 -11.16
CA GLY A 101 8.89 -1.64 -11.78
C GLY A 101 8.60 -2.79 -10.81
N VAL A 102 7.73 -2.58 -9.81
CA VAL A 102 7.37 -3.56 -8.78
C VAL A 102 5.88 -3.88 -8.81
N ALA A 103 5.47 -4.95 -8.11
CA ALA A 103 4.07 -5.32 -7.96
C ALA A 103 3.38 -4.63 -6.77
N VAL A 104 2.06 -4.48 -6.86
CA VAL A 104 1.20 -4.09 -5.73
C VAL A 104 0.72 -5.34 -5.00
N ALA A 105 0.94 -5.40 -3.69
CA ALA A 105 0.27 -6.34 -2.80
C ALA A 105 -0.98 -5.67 -2.21
N SER A 106 -2.17 -6.13 -2.57
CA SER A 106 -3.43 -5.58 -2.05
C SER A 106 -4.55 -6.61 -2.12
N SER A 107 -5.46 -6.64 -1.16
CA SER A 107 -6.68 -7.44 -1.25
C SER A 107 -7.81 -6.76 -2.04
N ASP A 108 -7.58 -5.53 -2.50
CA ASP A 108 -8.54 -4.77 -3.28
C ASP A 108 -8.49 -5.16 -4.77
N ALA A 109 -9.59 -5.74 -5.26
CA ALA A 109 -9.72 -6.17 -6.64
C ALA A 109 -9.80 -5.01 -7.64
N ASP A 110 -10.02 -3.77 -7.19
CA ASP A 110 -10.04 -2.62 -8.08
C ASP A 110 -8.69 -2.40 -8.79
N PHE A 111 -7.57 -2.91 -8.25
CA PHE A 111 -6.28 -2.88 -8.94
C PHE A 111 -6.29 -3.63 -10.29
N ALA A 112 -7.18 -4.63 -10.47
CA ALA A 112 -7.32 -5.35 -11.73
C ALA A 112 -7.71 -4.44 -12.92
N ARG A 113 -8.20 -3.22 -12.65
CA ARG A 113 -8.50 -2.23 -13.69
C ARG A 113 -7.24 -1.64 -14.34
N PHE A 114 -6.13 -1.56 -13.60
CA PHE A 114 -4.87 -0.99 -14.06
C PHE A 114 -4.03 -2.09 -14.72
N ARG A 115 -4.24 -2.32 -16.01
CA ARG A 115 -3.58 -3.42 -16.74
C ARG A 115 -2.06 -3.27 -16.85
N GLU A 116 -1.55 -2.07 -16.61
CA GLU A 116 -0.13 -1.73 -16.67
C GLU A 116 0.65 -2.13 -15.40
N VAL A 117 -0.02 -2.44 -14.29
CA VAL A 117 0.63 -2.82 -13.03
C VAL A 117 0.40 -4.30 -12.72
N THR A 118 1.44 -4.97 -12.21
CA THR A 118 1.27 -6.29 -11.62
C THR A 118 0.65 -6.13 -10.24
N TRP A 119 -0.42 -6.86 -9.97
CA TRP A 119 -1.09 -6.88 -8.69
C TRP A 119 -1.34 -8.33 -8.26
N PHE A 120 -1.19 -8.58 -6.96
CA PHE A 120 -1.57 -9.84 -6.35
C PHE A 120 -2.23 -9.60 -4.99
N ASN A 121 -3.13 -10.50 -4.62
CA ASN A 121 -3.72 -10.52 -3.29
C ASN A 121 -2.85 -11.34 -2.35
N PRO A 122 -2.24 -10.74 -1.32
CA PRO A 122 -1.40 -11.47 -0.35
C PRO A 122 -2.19 -12.44 0.53
N LEU A 123 -3.52 -12.39 0.48
CA LEU A 123 -4.42 -13.21 1.29
C LEU A 123 -5.01 -14.39 0.52
N ASP A 124 -4.82 -14.41 -0.80
CA ASP A 124 -5.14 -15.59 -1.59
C ASP A 124 -4.10 -16.64 -1.23
N SER A 125 -4.57 -17.79 -0.75
CA SER A 125 -3.72 -18.86 -0.23
C SER A 125 -2.64 -19.23 -1.25
N HIS A 126 -1.38 -19.01 -0.92
CA HIS A 126 -0.31 -19.79 -1.53
C HIS A 126 -0.47 -21.23 -0.99
N GLY A 127 -1.11 -22.08 -1.79
CA GLY A 127 -0.92 -23.53 -1.67
C GLY A 127 0.50 -23.91 -2.02
#